data_AF-A0AAC9YH68-F1
#
_entry.id   AF-A0AAC9YH68-F1
#
_cell.length_a   1.000
_cell.length_b   1.000
_cell.length_c   1.000
_cell.angle_alpha   90.00
_cell.angle_beta   90.00
_cell.angle_gamma   90.00
#
_symmetry.space_group_name_H-M   'P 1'
#
loop_
_entity.id
_entity.type
_entity.pdbx_description
1 polymer ?
#
loop_
_entity_poly.entity_id
_entity_poly.type
_entity_poly.pdbx_seq_one_letter_code
_entity_poly.pdbx_strand_id
1 'polypeptide(L)'
;MAQYGRIDYVASNMSETTRDKVTVVIEAGWSVEIYYREVKQTCGIERCQARTSRTQNNHIFLAISAWFEQYKRRVSQKMSFYLISKNGSGLKP
;
A
#
# COMPACT_ATOMS: atom_id res chain seq x y z
N MET A 1 -22.87 -11.67 -3.70
CA MET A 1 -23.50 -12.27 -4.91
C MET A 1 -22.98 -11.50 -6.12
N ALA A 2 -22.48 -12.18 -7.15
CA ALA A 2 -22.23 -11.56 -8.45
C ALA A 2 -23.19 -12.20 -9.46
N GLN A 3 -23.93 -11.37 -10.20
CA GLN A 3 -25.01 -11.74 -11.10
C GLN A 3 -24.53 -12.42 -12.40
N TYR A 4 -23.21 -12.60 -12.58
CA TYR A 4 -22.61 -13.26 -13.74
C TYR A 4 -21.40 -14.12 -13.33
N GLY A 5 -21.61 -15.43 -13.22
CA GLY A 5 -20.75 -16.54 -13.67
C GLY A 5 -19.23 -16.59 -13.45
N ARG A 6 -18.58 -15.71 -12.67
CA ARG A 6 -17.16 -15.87 -12.34
C ARG A 6 -17.00 -16.84 -11.16
N ILE A 7 -16.32 -17.95 -11.41
CA ILE A 7 -15.92 -18.91 -10.37
C ILE A 7 -14.51 -18.52 -9.91
N ASP A 8 -14.38 -18.15 -8.64
CA ASP A 8 -13.09 -17.90 -8.00
C ASP A 8 -12.63 -19.17 -7.30
N TYR A 9 -11.45 -19.65 -7.65
CA TYR A 9 -10.83 -20.81 -7.02
C TYR A 9 -9.88 -20.35 -5.92
N VAL A 10 -10.05 -20.90 -4.71
CA VAL A 10 -9.22 -20.57 -3.55
C VAL A 10 -8.65 -21.85 -2.97
N ALA A 11 -7.33 -21.92 -2.88
CA ALA A 11 -6.63 -22.97 -2.15
C ALA A 11 -6.20 -22.43 -0.78
N SER A 12 -6.47 -23.20 0.28
CA SER A 12 -6.10 -22.82 1.64
C SER A 12 -5.72 -24.06 2.44
N ASN A 13 -4.82 -23.88 3.41
CA ASN A 13 -4.51 -24.87 4.44
C ASN A 13 -5.41 -24.75 5.69
N MET A 14 -6.43 -23.88 5.65
CA MET A 14 -7.41 -23.73 6.73
C MET A 14 -8.26 -25.01 6.88
N SER A 15 -8.20 -25.65 8.05
CA SER A 15 -8.93 -26.89 8.36
C SER A 15 -10.45 -26.73 8.27
N GLU A 16 -10.97 -25.56 8.65
CA GLU A 16 -12.38 -25.20 8.54
C GLU A 16 -12.57 -23.96 7.67
N THR A 17 -12.65 -24.19 6.37
CA THR A 17 -12.82 -23.14 5.38
C THR A 17 -14.31 -22.82 5.19
N THR A 18 -14.75 -21.66 5.68
CA THR A 18 -16.07 -21.10 5.35
C THR A 18 -15.91 -19.98 4.33
N ARG A 19 -16.98 -19.71 3.57
CA ARG A 19 -16.99 -18.62 2.59
C ARG A 19 -16.62 -17.28 3.24
N ASP A 20 -17.18 -16.98 4.40
CA ASP A 20 -16.94 -15.71 5.09
C ASP A 20 -15.48 -15.55 5.52
N LYS A 21 -14.86 -16.62 6.05
CA LYS A 21 -13.43 -16.62 6.40
C LYS A 21 -12.55 -16.38 5.18
N VAL A 22 -12.88 -17.01 4.04
CA VAL A 22 -12.17 -16.82 2.77
C VAL A 22 -12.32 -15.38 2.27
N THR A 23 -13.53 -14.83 2.31
CA THR A 23 -13.79 -13.44 1.91
C THR A 23 -12.99 -12.46 2.75
N VAL A 24 -12.95 -12.62 4.08
CA VAL A 24 -12.15 -11.76 4.97
C VAL A 24 -10.66 -11.78 4.61
N VAL A 25 -10.10 -12.95 4.31
CA VAL A 25 -8.68 -13.07 3.93
C VAL A 25 -8.41 -12.40 2.59
N ILE A 26 -9.27 -12.61 1.59
CA ILE A 26 -9.14 -11.98 0.27
C ILE A 26 -9.27 -10.46 0.39
N GLU A 27 -10.24 -9.97 1.16
CA GLU A 27 -10.44 -8.55 1.44
C GLU A 27 -9.22 -7.94 2.15
N ALA A 28 -8.63 -8.64 3.12
CA ALA A 28 -7.39 -8.22 3.75
C ALA A 28 -6.22 -8.15 2.76
N GLY A 29 -6.19 -9.01 1.74
CA GLY A 29 -5.18 -9.00 0.68
C GLY A 29 -5.12 -7.67 -0.09
N TRP A 30 -6.26 -7.00 -0.29
CA TRP A 30 -6.30 -5.69 -0.96
C TRP A 30 -5.53 -4.60 -0.22
N SER A 31 -5.36 -4.71 1.10
CA SER A 31 -4.56 -3.76 1.87
C SER A 31 -3.11 -3.69 1.39
N VAL A 32 -2.57 -4.82 0.92
CA VAL A 32 -1.21 -4.90 0.35
C VAL A 32 -1.14 -4.16 -0.99
N GLU A 33 -2.16 -4.29 -1.83
CA GLU A 33 -2.22 -3.57 -3.11
C GLU A 33 -2.34 -2.06 -2.91
N ILE A 34 -3.14 -1.65 -1.93
CA ILE A 34 -3.27 -0.23 -1.52
C ILE A 34 -1.91 0.28 -1.06
N TYR A 35 -1.23 -0.44 -0.18
CA TYR A 35 0.13 -0.11 0.27
C TYR A 35 1.09 0.10 -0.91
N TYR A 36 1.18 -0.87 -1.84
CA TYR A 36 2.06 -0.74 -3.00
C TYR A 36 1.71 0.46 -3.88
N ARG A 37 0.42 0.73 -4.10
CA ARG A 37 -0.04 1.89 -4.86
C ARG A 37 0.39 3.19 -4.21
N GLU A 38 0.18 3.33 -2.91
CA GLU A 38 0.52 4.53 -2.15
C GLU A 38 2.04 4.76 -2.15
N VAL A 39 2.84 3.75 -1.79
CA VAL A 39 4.31 3.86 -1.77
C VAL A 39 4.87 4.30 -3.14
N LYS A 40 4.33 3.79 -4.24
CA LYS A 40 4.73 4.22 -5.60
C LYS A 40 4.38 5.68 -5.87
N GLN A 41 3.14 6.08 -5.57
CA GLN A 41 2.62 7.41 -5.90
C GLN A 41 3.19 8.52 -5.01
N THR A 42 3.39 8.26 -3.72
CA THR A 42 3.73 9.29 -2.73
C THR A 42 5.19 9.28 -2.33
N CYS A 43 5.89 8.15 -2.48
CA CYS A 43 7.27 7.98 -2.02
C CYS A 43 8.25 7.65 -3.15
N GLY A 44 7.79 7.46 -4.38
CA GLY A 44 8.65 7.32 -5.56
C GLY A 44 9.61 6.12 -5.49
N ILE A 45 9.19 5.02 -4.86
CA ILE A 45 10.04 3.82 -4.64
C ILE A 45 10.67 3.28 -5.92
N GLU A 46 9.98 3.41 -7.06
CA GLU A 46 10.42 2.92 -8.38
C GLU A 46 11.22 3.95 -9.19
N ARG A 47 11.49 5.14 -8.64
CA ARG A 47 12.12 6.26 -9.37
C ARG A 47 13.62 6.41 -9.12
N CYS A 48 14.25 5.49 -8.40
CA CYS A 48 15.70 5.53 -8.16
C CYS A 48 16.47 5.45 -9.49
N GLN A 49 17.35 6.42 -9.75
CA GLN A 49 18.23 6.44 -10.93
C GLN A 49 19.66 5.98 -10.62
N ALA A 50 19.93 5.53 -9.40
CA ALA A 50 21.26 5.08 -9.00
C ALA A 50 21.61 3.73 -9.65
N ARG A 51 22.90 3.53 -9.94
CA ARG A 51 23.40 2.31 -10.63
C ARG A 51 24.07 1.30 -9.72
N THR A 52 24.16 1.57 -8.41
CA THR A 52 24.75 0.63 -7.44
C THR A 52 23.66 0.00 -6.60
N SER A 53 23.81 -1.29 -6.31
CA SER A 53 22.88 -2.05 -5.46
C SER A 53 22.69 -1.38 -4.09
N ARG A 54 23.78 -0.91 -3.47
CA ARG A 54 23.71 -0.23 -2.17
C ARG A 54 22.80 1.00 -2.20
N THR A 55 22.96 1.88 -3.20
CA THR A 55 22.15 3.11 -3.27
C THR A 55 20.70 2.81 -3.62
N GLN A 56 20.44 1.81 -4.47
CA GLN A 56 19.06 1.36 -4.76
C GLN A 56 18.38 0.80 -3.51
N ASN A 57 19.06 -0.05 -2.74
CA ASN A 57 18.53 -0.58 -1.49
C ASN A 57 18.26 0.52 -0.46
N ASN A 58 19.17 1.49 -0.34
CA ASN A 58 18.96 2.64 0.52
C ASN A 58 17.74 3.46 0.08
N HIS A 59 17.55 3.68 -1.22
CA HIS A 59 16.37 4.39 -1.77
C HIS A 59 15.07 3.66 -1.42
N ILE A 60 15.03 2.34 -1.64
CA ILE A 60 13.87 1.50 -1.29
C ILE A 60 13.56 1.62 0.20
N PHE A 61 14.57 1.48 1.06
CA PHE A 61 14.42 1.58 2.50
C PHE A 61 13.88 2.96 2.94
N LEU A 62 14.43 4.04 2.38
CA LEU A 62 13.99 5.40 2.68
C LEU A 62 12.56 5.65 2.21
N ALA A 63 12.18 5.17 1.01
CA ALA A 63 10.82 5.30 0.50
C ALA A 63 9.79 4.59 1.41
N ILE A 64 10.09 3.37 1.85
CA ILE A 64 9.24 2.62 2.79
C ILE A 64 9.16 3.34 4.15
N SER A 65 10.28 3.82 4.67
CA SER A 65 10.34 4.54 5.95
C SER A 65 9.51 5.84 5.90
N ALA A 66 9.60 6.58 4.80
CA ALA A 66 8.82 7.79 4.58
C ALA A 66 7.32 7.50 4.48
N TRP A 67 6.92 6.39 3.86
CA TRP A 67 5.52 5.95 3.83
C TRP A 67 5.01 5.61 5.23
N PHE A 68 5.80 4.88 6.04
CA PHE A 68 5.44 4.53 7.41
C PHE A 68 5.20 5.77 8.29
N GLU A 69 6.06 6.77 8.16
CA GLU A 69 5.90 8.04 8.89
C GLU A 69 4.63 8.79 8.47
N GLN A 70 4.34 8.85 7.17
CA GLN A 70 3.10 9.43 6.65
C GLN A 70 1.86 8.65 7.13
N TYR A 71 1.93 7.32 7.15
CA TYR A 71 0.86 6.46 7.64
C TYR A 71 0.59 6.71 9.14
N LYS A 72 1.63 6.76 9.98
CA LYS A 72 1.49 7.09 11.41
C LYS A 72 0.81 8.44 11.62
N ARG A 73 1.22 9.46 10.85
CA ARG A 73 0.60 10.79 10.89
C ARG A 73 -0.87 10.74 10.51
N ARG A 74 -1.25 10.00 9.46
CA ARG A 74 -2.66 9.82 9.09
C ARG A 74 -3.48 9.20 10.22
N VAL A 75 -2.99 8.12 10.82
CA VAL A 75 -3.70 7.43 11.91
C VAL A 75 -3.89 8.36 13.10
N SER A 76 -2.89 9.16 13.44
CA SER A 76 -2.95 10.14 14.52
C SER A 76 -3.85 11.34 14.20
N GLN A 77 -3.82 11.85 12.96
CA GLN A 77 -4.50 13.08 12.54
C GLN A 77 -5.85 12.87 11.83
N LYS A 78 -6.29 11.62 11.64
CA LYS A 78 -7.47 11.23 10.84
C LYS A 78 -7.49 11.83 9.40
N MET A 79 -6.32 11.92 8.76
CA MET A 79 -6.16 12.54 7.43
C MET A 79 -5.86 11.54 6.31
N SER A 80 -6.07 11.97 5.06
CA SER A 80 -5.80 11.25 3.81
C SER A 80 -4.42 11.62 3.19
N PHE A 81 -3.76 10.73 2.43
CA PHE A 81 -2.38 10.87 1.87
C PHE A 81 -2.36 12.06 0.92
N TYR A 82 -3.47 12.24 0.19
CA TYR A 82 -3.66 13.31 -0.78
C TYR A 82 -3.76 14.71 -0.15
N LEU A 83 -4.10 14.81 1.14
CA LEU A 83 -4.18 16.09 1.86
C LEU A 83 -2.82 16.48 2.48
N ILE A 84 -1.98 15.51 2.84
CA ILE A 84 -0.65 15.76 3.41
C ILE A 84 0.27 16.42 2.37
N SER A 85 0.13 16.05 1.09
CA SER A 85 0.88 16.68 -0.01
C SER A 85 0.59 18.18 -0.21
N LYS A 86 -0.52 18.71 0.29
CA LYS A 86 -0.90 20.13 0.10
C LYS A 86 -0.47 21.07 1.23
N ASN A 87 -0.15 20.54 2.40
CA ASN A 87 0.18 21.35 3.56
C ASN A 87 1.70 21.40 3.87
N GLY A 88 2.52 20.67 3.11
CA GLY A 88 3.98 20.63 3.27
C GLY A 88 4.79 21.42 2.23
N SER A 89 4.17 21.86 1.12
CA SER A 89 4.84 22.70 0.13
C SER A 89 4.55 24.17 0.43
N GLY A 90 5.44 24.80 1.20
CA GLY A 90 5.62 26.25 1.22
C GLY A 90 6.12 26.82 -0.13
N LEU A 91 5.72 26.23 -1.25
CA LEU A 91 5.94 26.71 -2.60
C LEU A 91 4.56 26.92 -3.20
N LYS A 92 4.08 28.17 -3.10
CA LYS A 92 3.10 28.73 -4.03
C LYS A 92 3.77 28.91 -5.40
N PRO A 93 2.98 28.95 -6.50
CA PRO A 93 3.52 29.04 -7.86
C PRO A 93 4.51 30.19 -8.04
#